data_AF-A0A9N8J9L7-F1
#
_entry.id   AF-A0A9N8J9L7-F1
#
_cell.length_a   1.000
_cell.length_b   1.000
_cell.length_c   1.000
_cell.angle_alpha   90.00
_cell.angle_beta   90.00
_cell.angle_gamma   90.00
#
_symmetry.space_group_name_H-M   'P 1'
#
loop_
_entity.id
_entity.type
_entity.pdbx_description
1 polymer ?
#
loop_
_entity_poly.entity_id
_entity_poly.type
_entity_poly.pdbx_seq_one_letter_code
_entity_poly.pdbx_strand_id
1 'polypeptide(L)'
;MITTPQPTITQARDLATHYTLTNQLALAEASYRDIIDTVQQHQGQHATHADRYNLCNILVQQHKYTEAEPIAKDLVVWLAKRPVDDENAHFLEQQAGAVRLLVQSLKGLGRDEEVDELLVGARFDGREERLRARKQFCGLADE
;
A
#
# COMPACT_ATOMS: atom_id res chain seq x y z
N MET A 1 -6.40 32.44 23.17
CA MET A 1 -6.32 31.53 22.01
C MET A 1 -6.50 30.13 22.56
N ILE A 2 -7.61 29.46 22.24
CA ILE A 2 -7.86 28.10 22.71
C ILE A 2 -7.10 27.21 21.74
N THR A 3 -5.91 26.77 22.13
CA THR A 3 -5.17 25.76 21.39
C THR A 3 -5.93 24.46 21.58
N THR A 4 -6.78 24.10 20.62
CA THR A 4 -7.31 22.74 20.53
C THR A 4 -6.12 21.80 20.55
N PRO A 5 -6.07 20.79 21.45
CA PRO A 5 -4.97 19.84 21.44
C PRO A 5 -4.97 19.16 20.07
N GLN A 6 -3.82 19.18 19.39
CA GLN A 6 -3.65 18.41 18.17
C GLN A 6 -3.97 16.93 18.49
N PRO A 7 -4.82 16.26 17.70
CA PRO A 7 -5.09 14.85 17.91
C PRO A 7 -3.77 14.09 17.87
N THR A 8 -3.62 13.12 18.77
CA THR A 8 -2.48 12.21 18.69
C THR A 8 -2.53 11.43 17.37
N ILE A 9 -1.41 10.91 16.87
CA ILE A 9 -1.36 10.13 15.63
C ILE A 9 -2.37 8.98 15.65
N THR A 10 -2.58 8.34 16.81
CA THR A 10 -3.60 7.30 16.99
C THR A 10 -5.01 7.83 16.73
N GLN A 11 -5.38 8.96 17.33
CA GLN A 11 -6.69 9.58 17.13
C GLN A 11 -6.89 10.04 15.67
N ALA A 12 -5.83 10.54 15.04
CA ALA A 12 -5.86 10.90 13.62
C ALA A 12 -6.11 9.67 12.74
N ARG A 13 -5.48 8.52 13.03
CA ARG A 13 -5.71 7.26 12.32
C ARG A 13 -7.13 6.72 12.50
N ASP A 14 -7.67 6.78 13.71
CA ASP A 14 -9.06 6.36 13.98
C ASP A 14 -10.04 7.21 13.16
N LEU A 15 -9.82 8.52 13.11
CA LEU A 15 -10.63 9.44 12.34
C LEU A 15 -10.50 9.20 10.82
N ALA A 16 -9.28 9.00 10.31
CA ALA A 16 -9.05 8.67 8.90
C ALA A 16 -9.73 7.35 8.50
N THR A 17 -9.69 6.36 9.38
CA THR A 17 -10.38 5.08 9.19
C THR A 17 -11.89 5.28 9.16
N HIS A 18 -12.44 6.09 10.07
CA HIS A 18 -13.85 6.45 10.06
C HIS A 18 -14.26 7.17 8.76
N TYR A 19 -13.45 8.12 8.25
CA TYR A 19 -13.71 8.75 6.96
C TYR A 19 -13.70 7.74 5.81
N THR A 20 -12.80 6.77 5.84
CA THR A 20 -12.75 5.68 4.85
C THR A 20 -14.04 4.84 4.89
N LEU A 21 -14.46 4.40 6.08
CA LEU A 21 -15.67 3.58 6.27
C LEU A 21 -16.97 4.31 5.92
N THR A 22 -16.98 5.64 6.07
CA THR A 22 -18.13 6.49 5.71
C THR A 22 -18.05 7.03 4.28
N ASN A 23 -17.12 6.50 3.46
CA ASN A 23 -16.91 6.88 2.05
C ASN A 23 -16.59 8.37 1.84
N GLN A 24 -16.06 9.04 2.86
CA GLN A 24 -15.56 10.42 2.78
C GLN A 24 -14.11 10.43 2.30
N LEU A 25 -13.90 9.94 1.07
CA LEU A 25 -12.58 9.58 0.54
C LEU A 25 -11.59 10.76 0.48
N ALA A 26 -12.07 11.96 0.16
CA ALA A 26 -11.21 13.15 0.11
C ALA A 26 -10.68 13.55 1.50
N LEU A 27 -11.51 13.44 2.55
CA LEU A 27 -11.07 13.69 3.92
C LEU A 27 -10.13 12.60 4.40
N ALA A 28 -10.45 11.33 4.10
CA ALA A 28 -9.58 10.21 4.43
C ALA A 28 -8.19 10.35 3.78
N GLU A 29 -8.14 10.73 2.50
CA GLU A 29 -6.88 10.98 1.79
C GLU A 29 -6.05 12.07 2.47
N ALA A 30 -6.65 13.22 2.74
CA ALA A 30 -5.97 14.32 3.41
C ALA A 30 -5.43 13.90 4.79
N SER A 31 -6.23 13.17 5.57
CA SER A 31 -5.81 12.66 6.87
C SER A 31 -4.64 11.68 6.77
N TYR A 32 -4.69 10.70 5.86
CA TYR A 32 -3.57 9.75 5.72
C TYR A 32 -2.29 10.42 5.22
N ARG A 33 -2.37 11.43 4.36
CA ARG A 33 -1.17 12.19 3.93
C ARG A 33 -0.51 12.91 5.11
N ASP A 34 -1.30 13.56 5.97
CA ASP A 34 -0.80 14.26 7.16
C ASP A 34 -0.19 13.29 8.19
N ILE A 35 -0.87 12.14 8.41
CA ILE A 35 -0.35 11.07 9.27
C ILE A 35 0.98 10.53 8.73
N ILE A 36 1.09 10.27 7.43
CA ILE A 36 2.32 9.76 6.81
C ILE A 36 3.46 10.76 6.98
N ASP A 37 3.24 12.05 6.72
CA ASP A 37 4.27 13.08 6.88
C ASP A 37 4.76 13.14 8.33
N THR A 38 3.82 13.21 9.28
CA THR A 38 4.13 13.24 10.71
C THR A 38 4.90 12.00 11.16
N VAL A 39 4.39 10.80 10.82
CA VAL A 39 5.03 9.53 11.21
C VAL A 39 6.40 9.39 10.56
N GLN A 40 6.55 9.79 9.30
CA GLN A 40 7.83 9.75 8.59
C GLN A 40 8.87 10.63 9.25
N GLN A 41 8.50 11.84 9.68
CA GLN A 41 9.42 12.77 10.35
C GLN A 41 9.89 12.26 11.72
N HIS A 42 9.02 11.60 12.48
CA HIS A 42 9.33 11.17 13.85
C HIS A 42 9.87 9.75 13.97
N GLN A 43 9.44 8.84 13.10
CA GLN A 43 9.71 7.40 13.20
C GLN A 43 10.36 6.83 11.94
N GLY A 44 10.45 7.61 10.86
CA GLY A 44 11.03 7.19 9.59
C GLY A 44 10.04 6.49 8.66
N GLN A 45 10.46 6.30 7.40
CA GLN A 45 9.61 5.80 6.33
C GLN A 45 9.00 4.42 6.62
N HIS A 46 9.72 3.55 7.29
CA HIS A 46 9.26 2.19 7.60
C HIS A 46 8.01 2.17 8.50
N ALA A 47 7.80 3.18 9.33
CA ALA A 47 6.63 3.27 10.20
C ALA A 47 5.35 3.67 9.44
N THR A 48 5.46 4.11 8.18
CA THR A 48 4.34 4.63 7.38
C THR A 48 3.64 3.58 6.51
N HIS A 49 4.15 2.34 6.42
CA HIS A 49 3.64 1.37 5.44
C HIS A 49 2.15 1.04 5.59
N ALA A 50 1.64 0.95 6.82
CA ALA A 50 0.21 0.74 7.06
C ALA A 50 -0.64 1.92 6.57
N ASP A 51 -0.21 3.15 6.85
CA ASP A 51 -0.92 4.36 6.41
C ASP A 51 -0.85 4.54 4.89
N ARG A 52 0.29 4.19 4.28
CA ARG A 52 0.47 4.21 2.82
C ARG A 52 -0.39 3.17 2.11
N TYR A 53 -0.60 2.00 2.71
CA TYR A 53 -1.56 1.02 2.21
C TYR A 53 -2.98 1.59 2.17
N ASN A 54 -3.42 2.23 3.26
CA ASN A 54 -4.74 2.85 3.34
C ASN A 54 -4.88 4.01 2.34
N LEU A 55 -3.88 4.89 2.25
CA LEU A 55 -3.83 5.96 1.27
C LEU A 55 -3.94 5.40 -0.16
N CYS A 56 -3.19 4.35 -0.49
CA CYS A 56 -3.24 3.71 -1.81
C CYS A 56 -4.64 3.18 -2.12
N ASN A 57 -5.29 2.50 -1.17
CA ASN A 57 -6.66 2.01 -1.32
C ASN A 57 -7.64 3.16 -1.60
N ILE A 58 -7.52 4.27 -0.87
CA ILE A 58 -8.36 5.46 -1.06
C ILE A 58 -8.12 6.11 -2.43
N LEU A 59 -6.88 6.20 -2.88
CA LEU A 59 -6.54 6.73 -4.21
C LEU A 59 -7.16 5.86 -5.31
N VAL A 60 -7.09 4.53 -5.18
CA VAL A 60 -7.75 3.59 -6.11
C VAL A 60 -9.27 3.77 -6.13
N GLN A 61 -9.91 3.91 -4.96
CA GLN A 61 -11.36 4.17 -4.88
C GLN A 61 -11.77 5.51 -5.50
N GLN A 62 -10.88 6.50 -5.48
CA GLN A 62 -11.06 7.78 -6.16
C GLN A 62 -10.62 7.77 -7.63
N HIS A 63 -10.22 6.62 -8.19
CA HIS A 63 -9.70 6.50 -9.56
C HIS A 63 -8.41 7.31 -9.82
N LYS A 64 -7.67 7.68 -8.76
CA LYS A 64 -6.39 8.39 -8.84
C LYS A 64 -5.22 7.43 -9.07
N TYR A 65 -5.29 6.67 -10.16
CA TYR A 65 -4.40 5.54 -10.41
C TYR A 65 -2.93 5.93 -10.61
N THR A 66 -2.66 7.10 -11.20
CA THR A 66 -1.31 7.63 -11.39
C THR A 66 -0.59 7.86 -10.05
N GLU A 67 -1.32 8.23 -9.00
CA GLU A 67 -0.76 8.43 -7.66
C GLU A 67 -0.70 7.12 -6.87
N ALA A 68 -1.68 6.22 -7.07
CA ALA A 68 -1.75 4.94 -6.38
C ALA A 68 -0.65 3.96 -6.81
N GLU A 69 -0.36 3.90 -8.11
CA GLU A 69 0.59 2.94 -8.70
C GLU A 69 1.98 2.93 -8.03
N PRO A 70 2.67 4.07 -7.86
CA PRO A 70 4.00 4.06 -7.26
C PRO A 70 3.96 3.66 -5.78
N ILE A 71 2.88 4.00 -5.07
CA ILE A 71 2.68 3.59 -3.67
C ILE A 71 2.49 2.08 -3.57
N ALA A 72 1.64 1.51 -4.43
CA ALA A 72 1.39 0.08 -4.49
C ALA A 72 2.66 -0.72 -4.85
N LYS A 73 3.44 -0.23 -5.84
CA LYS A 73 4.73 -0.84 -6.22
C LYS A 73 5.70 -0.88 -5.03
N ASP A 74 5.86 0.23 -4.33
CA ASP A 74 6.76 0.29 -3.17
C ASP A 74 6.29 -0.60 -2.02
N LEU A 75 4.98 -0.72 -1.77
CA LEU A 75 4.43 -1.65 -0.79
C LEU A 75 4.71 -3.12 -1.15
N VAL A 76 4.54 -3.49 -2.42
CA VAL A 76 4.85 -4.86 -2.91
C VAL A 76 6.34 -5.16 -2.73
N VAL A 77 7.21 -4.21 -3.11
CA VAL A 77 8.66 -4.28 -2.91
C VAL A 77 9.02 -4.48 -1.45
N TRP A 78 8.49 -3.63 -0.57
CA TRP A 78 8.79 -3.68 0.86
C TRP A 78 8.34 -5.01 1.49
N LEU A 79 7.13 -5.46 1.17
CA LEU A 79 6.61 -6.75 1.62
C LEU A 79 7.46 -7.91 1.10
N ALA A 80 7.98 -7.83 -0.13
CA ALA A 80 8.84 -8.86 -0.71
C ALA A 80 10.26 -8.91 -0.08
N LYS A 81 10.71 -7.84 0.58
CA LYS A 81 11.99 -7.79 1.30
C LYS A 81 11.91 -8.30 2.75
N ARG A 82 10.70 -8.37 3.33
CA ARG A 82 10.55 -8.88 4.70
C ARG A 82 10.91 -10.37 4.75
N PRO A 83 11.59 -10.82 5.83
CA PRO A 83 11.84 -12.24 6.02
C PRO A 83 10.52 -13.00 5.99
N VAL A 84 10.56 -14.07 5.21
CA VAL A 84 9.46 -14.96 4.85
C VAL A 84 8.94 -15.63 6.12
N ASP A 85 7.90 -15.06 6.72
CA ASP A 85 7.13 -15.71 7.77
C ASP A 85 5.93 -16.38 7.11
N ASP A 86 6.12 -17.64 6.70
CA ASP A 86 5.16 -18.44 5.93
C ASP A 86 3.89 -18.79 6.70
N GLU A 87 3.98 -18.82 8.03
CA GLU A 87 2.88 -19.23 8.90
C GLU A 87 1.95 -18.06 9.26
N ASN A 88 2.36 -16.81 8.97
CA ASN A 88 1.57 -15.65 9.33
C ASN A 88 0.55 -15.30 8.23
N ALA A 89 -0.67 -15.83 8.36
CA ALA A 89 -1.81 -15.54 7.48
C ALA A 89 -2.01 -14.03 7.24
N HIS A 90 -1.75 -13.20 8.26
CA HIS A 90 -1.86 -11.75 8.14
C HIS A 90 -0.85 -11.15 7.14
N PHE A 91 0.38 -11.67 7.10
CA PHE A 91 1.40 -11.20 6.14
C PHE A 91 1.04 -11.58 4.70
N LEU A 92 0.49 -12.78 4.49
CA LEU A 92 0.00 -13.21 3.17
C LEU A 92 -1.17 -12.35 2.69
N GLU A 93 -2.08 -12.00 3.60
CA GLU A 93 -3.19 -11.09 3.31
C GLU A 93 -2.69 -9.70 2.92
N GLN A 94 -1.73 -9.13 3.66
CA GLN A 94 -1.11 -7.84 3.33
C GLN A 94 -0.49 -7.85 1.93
N GLN A 95 0.21 -8.94 1.60
CA GLN A 95 0.84 -9.09 0.30
C GLN A 95 -0.19 -9.20 -0.85
N ALA A 96 -1.23 -10.02 -0.66
CA ALA A 96 -2.31 -10.14 -1.64
C ALA A 96 -3.07 -8.82 -1.82
N GLY A 97 -3.28 -8.07 -0.73
CA GLY A 97 -3.87 -6.73 -0.74
C GLY A 97 -3.05 -5.74 -1.56
N ALA A 98 -1.74 -5.64 -1.31
CA ALA A 98 -0.87 -4.70 -2.00
C ALA A 98 -0.79 -5.01 -3.51
N VAL A 99 -0.71 -6.29 -3.88
CA VAL A 99 -0.74 -6.71 -5.30
C VAL A 99 -2.08 -6.38 -5.95
N ARG A 100 -3.20 -6.57 -5.24
CA ARG A 100 -4.53 -6.20 -5.75
C ARG A 100 -4.63 -4.70 -6.04
N LEU A 101 -4.12 -3.86 -5.16
CA LEU A 101 -4.09 -2.40 -5.36
C LEU A 101 -3.23 -2.02 -6.57
N LEU A 102 -2.08 -2.68 -6.75
CA LEU A 102 -1.21 -2.47 -7.91
C LEU A 102 -1.92 -2.87 -9.20
N VAL A 103 -2.56 -4.05 -9.24
CA VAL A 103 -3.33 -4.51 -10.40
C VAL A 103 -4.46 -3.53 -10.73
N GLN A 104 -5.21 -3.06 -9.74
CA GLN A 104 -6.29 -2.10 -9.95
C GLN A 104 -5.76 -0.77 -10.50
N SER A 105 -4.61 -0.31 -10.01
CA SER A 105 -3.96 0.90 -10.50
C SER A 105 -3.49 0.75 -11.94
N LEU A 106 -2.81 -0.35 -12.28
CA LEU A 106 -2.35 -0.62 -13.64
C LEU A 106 -3.51 -0.75 -14.65
N LYS A 107 -4.58 -1.47 -14.27
CA LYS A 107 -5.80 -1.55 -15.10
C LYS A 107 -6.44 -0.18 -15.31
N GLY A 108 -6.52 0.63 -14.26
CA GLY A 108 -7.02 1.99 -14.34
C GLY A 108 -6.19 2.91 -15.26
N LEU A 109 -4.91 2.59 -15.45
CA LEU A 109 -3.99 3.25 -16.39
C LEU A 109 -4.00 2.63 -17.80
N GLY A 110 -4.75 1.55 -18.05
CA GLY A 110 -4.74 0.82 -19.32
C GLY A 110 -3.46 0.01 -19.59
N ARG A 111 -2.70 -0.32 -18.53
CA ARG A 111 -1.43 -1.06 -18.61
C ARG A 111 -1.67 -2.55 -18.44
N ASP A 112 -2.53 -3.13 -19.27
CA ASP A 112 -2.97 -4.53 -19.15
C ASP A 112 -1.84 -5.54 -19.37
N GLU A 113 -0.83 -5.21 -20.17
CA GLU A 113 0.37 -6.04 -20.38
C GLU A 113 1.15 -6.24 -19.07
N GLU A 114 1.37 -5.17 -18.30
CA GLU A 114 2.03 -5.24 -16.99
C GLU A 114 1.19 -5.96 -15.95
N VAL A 115 -0.14 -5.90 -16.08
CA VAL A 115 -1.04 -6.70 -15.24
C VAL A 115 -0.86 -8.18 -15.53
N ASP A 116 -0.80 -8.57 -16.81
CA ASP A 116 -0.60 -9.97 -17.18
C ASP A 116 0.76 -10.47 -16.66
N GLU A 117 1.83 -9.71 -16.86
CA GLU A 117 3.16 -10.05 -16.35
C GLU A 117 3.17 -10.22 -14.82
N LEU A 118 2.57 -9.28 -14.08
CA LEU A 118 2.45 -9.34 -12.62
C LEU A 118 1.62 -10.56 -12.16
N LEU A 119 0.57 -10.91 -12.89
CA LEU A 119 -0.32 -12.03 -12.58
C LEU A 119 0.27 -13.38 -13.00
N VAL A 120 1.08 -13.45 -14.07
CA VAL A 120 1.86 -14.64 -14.43
C VAL A 120 2.78 -15.01 -13.26
N GLY A 121 3.44 -14.01 -12.66
CA GLY A 121 4.18 -14.17 -11.42
C GLY A 121 3.34 -14.66 -10.24
N ALA A 122 2.02 -14.47 -10.23
CA ALA A 122 1.13 -14.96 -9.18
C ALA A 122 0.58 -16.38 -9.43
N ARG A 123 0.78 -16.95 -10.63
CA ARG A 123 0.33 -18.30 -11.01
C ARG A 123 1.26 -19.41 -10.56
N PHE A 124 2.48 -19.09 -10.12
CA PHE A 124 3.39 -20.09 -9.56
C PHE A 124 2.79 -20.69 -8.28
N ASP A 125 2.75 -22.02 -8.20
CA ASP A 125 2.33 -22.74 -6.99
C ASP A 125 3.32 -22.45 -5.83
N GLY A 126 4.62 -22.35 -6.13
CA GLY A 126 5.68 -22.02 -5.18
C GLY A 126 5.62 -20.56 -4.71
N ARG A 127 5.60 -20.34 -3.39
CA ARG A 127 5.61 -18.98 -2.79
C ARG A 127 6.89 -18.21 -3.11
N GLU A 128 8.04 -18.88 -3.09
CA GLU A 128 9.34 -18.28 -3.40
C GLU A 128 9.40 -17.80 -4.85
N GLU A 129 8.86 -18.59 -5.78
CA GLU A 129 8.76 -18.22 -7.19
C GLU A 129 7.83 -17.01 -7.39
N ARG A 130 6.70 -16.96 -6.68
CA ARG A 130 5.81 -15.78 -6.69
C ARG A 130 6.50 -14.52 -6.15
N LEU A 131 7.28 -14.65 -5.08
CA LEU A 131 8.06 -13.55 -4.50
C LEU A 131 9.16 -13.08 -5.46
N ARG A 132 9.89 -14.02 -6.06
CA ARG A 132 10.95 -13.74 -7.02
C ARG A 132 10.42 -13.03 -8.26
N ALA A 133 9.32 -13.53 -8.83
CA ALA A 133 8.67 -12.90 -9.97
C ALA A 133 8.22 -11.46 -9.64
N ARG A 134 7.68 -11.22 -8.44
CA ARG A 134 7.30 -9.86 -7.99
C ARG A 134 8.50 -8.95 -7.78
N LYS A 135 9.59 -9.45 -7.18
CA LYS A 135 10.85 -8.69 -7.05
C LYS A 135 11.39 -8.30 -8.42
N GLN A 136 11.42 -9.25 -9.36
CA GLN A 136 11.87 -9.02 -10.73
C GLN A 136 10.98 -8.01 -11.46
N PHE A 137 9.66 -8.14 -11.38
CA PHE A 137 8.70 -7.17 -11.93
C PHE A 137 8.91 -5.76 -11.38
N CYS A 138 9.22 -5.64 -10.08
CA CYS A 138 9.50 -4.35 -9.45
C CYS A 138 10.97 -3.87 -9.61
N GLY A 139 11.80 -4.54 -10.41
CA GLY A 139 13.18 -4.14 -10.68
C GLY A 139 14.19 -4.43 -9.55
N LEU A 140 13.84 -5.29 -8.60
CA LEU A 140 14.77 -5.82 -7.60
C LEU A 140 15.33 -7.14 -8.10
N ALA A 141 16.38 -7.11 -8.91
CA ALA A 141 17.19 -8.30 -9.11
C ALA A 141 17.92 -8.61 -7.78
N ASP A 142 17.97 -9.90 -7.40
CA ASP A 142 18.72 -10.37 -6.23
C ASP A 142 20.17 -9.83 -6.30
N GLU A 143 20.54 -9.00 -5.32
CA GLU A 143 21.94 -8.62 -5.05
C GLU A 143 22.57 -9.66 -4.12
#